data_AF-A0A7W7VWH9-F1
#
_entry.id   AF-A0A7W7VWH9-F1
#
_cell.length_a   1.000
_cell.length_b   1.000
_cell.length_c   1.000
_cell.angle_alpha   90.00
_cell.angle_beta   90.00
_cell.angle_gamma   90.00
#
_symmetry.space_group_name_H-M   'P 1'
#
loop_
_entity.id
_entity.type
_entity.pdbx_description
1 polymer ?
#
loop_
_entity_poly.entity_id
_entity_poly.type
_entity_poly.pdbx_seq_one_letter_code
_entity_poly.pdbx_strand_id
1 'polypeptide(L)'
;MTQAIMLVGGQGTRLRPLTTHTPKPMLPVAGVPFIAHQLARAAAAGVTRVVLATSYLAEVFEEHFADGSPYGLELVYLTEREPLGTGGAIRNAAEGLTCGPEEPVLIFNGDILSGLDIAALRDGHVAAGADVTLHLTRVEDPRAFGLVPTDAEGRVLEFLEKPETPEQIVTDQINAGCYVFTRSVIDRIPAGRVVSVERETFPELLETGALVRGVVDTSYWLDLGTPAAFVRGSADLVLGRVDSPAVPGPTGDALLLDGATVDPAAVLSGGTVVAAGSVVAAGAIVEGSVVLPGAVIGADAYVKDSIVGAFATIGERTALDGAVIGDGAVVESDNELPNGIRIACGTRLPVGAVRTSAGPGGCPAGESSAAAVHGSVLQK
;
A
#
# COMPACT_ATOMS: atom_id res chain seq x y z
N MET A 1 9.64 18.99 -20.50
CA MET A 1 8.34 18.65 -19.86
C MET A 1 8.64 17.62 -18.80
N THR A 2 8.10 17.70 -17.58
CA THR A 2 8.49 16.73 -16.54
C THR A 2 7.85 15.37 -16.82
N GLN A 3 8.69 14.33 -16.84
CA GLN A 3 8.28 12.94 -17.07
C GLN A 3 8.60 12.09 -15.85
N ALA A 4 7.84 11.00 -15.68
CA ALA A 4 8.07 10.06 -14.60
C ALA A 4 8.07 8.60 -15.07
N ILE A 5 8.73 7.74 -14.32
CA ILE A 5 8.57 6.29 -14.35
C ILE A 5 7.92 5.87 -13.02
N MET A 6 6.93 4.99 -13.10
CA MET A 6 6.29 4.41 -11.92
C MET A 6 6.47 2.89 -11.92
N LEU A 7 7.11 2.37 -10.88
CA LEU A 7 7.44 0.96 -10.74
C LEU A 7 6.26 0.20 -10.13
N VAL A 8 5.54 -0.58 -10.94
CA VAL A 8 4.25 -1.20 -10.56
C VAL A 8 4.24 -2.72 -10.69
N GLY A 9 5.41 -3.36 -10.72
CA GLY A 9 5.58 -4.80 -10.97
C GLY A 9 5.55 -5.74 -9.74
N GLY A 10 5.21 -5.25 -8.55
CA GLY A 10 5.23 -6.08 -7.33
C GLY A 10 4.03 -7.04 -7.24
N GLN A 11 4.29 -8.33 -6.96
CA GLN A 11 3.23 -9.34 -6.79
C GLN A 11 2.33 -9.13 -5.55
N GLY A 12 2.71 -8.25 -4.61
CA GLY A 12 1.89 -7.89 -3.46
C GLY A 12 1.52 -9.06 -2.54
N THR A 13 2.33 -10.12 -2.46
CA THR A 13 1.99 -11.37 -1.75
C THR A 13 1.64 -11.19 -0.27
N ARG A 14 2.24 -10.19 0.40
CA ARG A 14 1.95 -9.82 1.79
C ARG A 14 0.53 -9.33 2.02
N LEU A 15 -0.15 -8.85 0.99
CA LEU A 15 -1.53 -8.36 1.03
C LEU A 15 -2.57 -9.43 0.66
N ARG A 16 -2.15 -10.67 0.38
CA ARG A 16 -3.10 -11.77 0.19
C ARG A 16 -4.00 -11.91 1.43
N PRO A 17 -5.30 -12.18 1.23
CA PRO A 17 -5.93 -12.62 -0.02
C PRO A 17 -6.31 -11.51 -1.03
N LEU A 18 -6.15 -10.23 -0.71
CA LEU A 18 -6.63 -9.11 -1.56
C LEU A 18 -5.94 -9.06 -2.93
N THR A 19 -4.66 -9.42 -2.97
CA THR A 19 -3.86 -9.43 -4.19
C THR A 19 -3.93 -10.75 -4.97
N THR A 20 -4.90 -11.61 -4.68
CA THR A 20 -5.05 -12.89 -5.40
C THR A 20 -5.50 -12.68 -6.84
N HIS A 21 -6.41 -11.72 -7.08
CA HIS A 21 -6.97 -11.43 -8.42
C HIS A 21 -6.76 -9.98 -8.85
N THR A 22 -6.18 -9.14 -8.00
CA THR A 22 -6.01 -7.71 -8.25
C THR A 22 -4.56 -7.32 -7.99
N PRO A 23 -3.88 -6.63 -8.94
CA PRO A 23 -2.55 -6.09 -8.70
C PRO A 23 -2.54 -5.15 -7.48
N LYS A 24 -1.46 -5.16 -6.69
CA LYS A 24 -1.34 -4.30 -5.52
C LYS A 24 -1.66 -2.82 -5.82
N PRO A 25 -1.12 -2.19 -6.88
CA PRO A 25 -1.40 -0.77 -7.16
C PRO A 25 -2.86 -0.50 -7.59
N MET A 26 -3.59 -1.56 -7.97
CA MET A 26 -5.00 -1.49 -8.35
C MET A 26 -5.95 -1.72 -7.17
N LEU A 27 -5.44 -2.08 -5.99
CA LEU A 27 -6.28 -2.20 -4.81
C LEU A 27 -6.86 -0.82 -4.43
N PRO A 28 -8.16 -0.75 -4.10
CA PRO A 28 -8.83 0.51 -3.83
C PRO A 28 -8.49 1.06 -2.44
N VAL A 29 -7.87 2.23 -2.41
CA VAL A 29 -7.55 3.01 -1.21
C VAL A 29 -8.40 4.27 -1.28
N ALA A 30 -9.12 4.64 -0.21
CA ALA A 30 -10.04 5.79 -0.22
C ALA A 30 -11.00 5.80 -1.44
N GLY A 31 -11.44 4.62 -1.87
CA GLY A 31 -12.43 4.43 -2.93
C GLY A 31 -11.93 4.41 -4.37
N VAL A 32 -10.63 4.63 -4.62
CA VAL A 32 -10.03 4.58 -5.96
C VAL A 32 -8.76 3.71 -5.96
N PRO A 33 -8.31 3.18 -7.12
CA PRO A 33 -7.06 2.43 -7.16
C PRO A 33 -5.89 3.21 -6.55
N PHE A 34 -5.05 2.57 -5.74
CA PHE A 34 -3.96 3.25 -5.05
C PHE A 34 -3.07 4.08 -6.00
N ILE A 35 -2.76 3.53 -7.18
CA ILE A 35 -1.95 4.21 -8.19
C ILE A 35 -2.57 5.54 -8.66
N ALA A 36 -3.90 5.68 -8.64
CA ALA A 36 -4.58 6.92 -9.00
C ALA A 36 -4.17 8.08 -8.07
N HIS A 37 -3.92 7.82 -6.79
CA HIS A 37 -3.41 8.85 -5.88
C HIS A 37 -2.02 9.35 -6.29
N GLN A 38 -1.13 8.45 -6.70
CA GLN A 38 0.22 8.83 -7.15
C GLN A 38 0.16 9.58 -8.48
N LEU A 39 -0.64 9.11 -9.43
CA LEU A 39 -0.83 9.78 -10.72
C LEU A 39 -1.41 11.18 -10.54
N ALA A 40 -2.45 11.34 -9.71
CA ALA A 40 -3.05 12.65 -9.44
C ALA A 40 -2.07 13.62 -8.77
N ARG A 41 -1.26 13.14 -7.81
CA ARG A 41 -0.23 13.97 -7.16
C ARG A 41 0.91 14.33 -8.12
N ALA A 42 1.33 13.40 -8.98
CA ALA A 42 2.33 13.66 -10.02
C ALA A 42 1.82 14.70 -11.03
N ALA A 43 0.57 14.58 -11.49
CA ALA A 43 -0.07 15.55 -12.38
C ALA A 43 -0.16 16.94 -11.73
N ALA A 44 -0.57 17.01 -10.46
CA ALA A 44 -0.62 18.25 -9.70
C ALA A 44 0.77 18.92 -9.53
N ALA A 45 1.85 18.13 -9.53
CA ALA A 45 3.23 18.61 -9.51
C ALA A 45 3.80 19.00 -10.89
N GLY A 46 2.97 18.92 -11.95
CA GLY A 46 3.33 19.30 -13.31
C GLY A 46 4.00 18.18 -14.13
N VAL A 47 3.90 16.92 -13.71
CA VAL A 47 4.24 15.77 -14.56
C VAL A 47 3.21 15.67 -15.67
N THR A 48 3.66 15.50 -16.91
CA THR A 48 2.77 15.42 -18.08
C THR A 48 2.76 14.04 -18.73
N ARG A 49 3.80 13.23 -18.49
CA ARG A 49 3.94 11.87 -19.04
C ARG A 49 4.43 10.92 -17.96
N VAL A 50 3.79 9.76 -17.83
CA VAL A 50 4.21 8.71 -16.90
C VAL A 50 4.35 7.39 -17.64
N VAL A 51 5.52 6.76 -17.52
CA VAL A 51 5.74 5.40 -17.98
C VAL A 51 5.49 4.44 -16.82
N LEU A 52 4.47 3.59 -16.94
CA LEU A 52 4.16 2.54 -15.98
C LEU A 52 5.00 1.29 -16.32
N ALA A 53 5.95 0.96 -15.45
CA ALA A 53 6.76 -0.24 -15.55
C ALA A 53 5.99 -1.41 -14.91
N THR A 54 5.24 -2.14 -15.74
CA THR A 54 4.38 -3.25 -15.34
C THR A 54 5.08 -4.60 -15.55
N SER A 55 4.65 -5.63 -14.83
CA SER A 55 5.12 -7.02 -15.03
C SER A 55 4.01 -8.05 -14.87
N TYR A 56 2.94 -7.72 -14.15
CA TYR A 56 1.81 -8.59 -13.83
C TYR A 56 0.48 -7.88 -14.12
N LEU A 57 -0.41 -8.55 -14.87
CA LEU A 57 -1.74 -8.06 -15.25
C LEU A 57 -1.75 -6.62 -15.81
N ALA A 58 -0.86 -6.34 -16.76
CA ALA A 58 -0.73 -5.01 -17.38
C ALA A 58 -2.04 -4.50 -18.01
N GLU A 59 -2.83 -5.41 -18.59
CA GLU A 59 -4.13 -5.12 -19.22
C GLU A 59 -5.10 -4.41 -18.26
N VAL A 60 -5.07 -4.72 -16.96
CA VAL A 60 -5.95 -4.11 -15.95
C VAL A 60 -5.67 -2.61 -15.81
N PHE A 61 -4.42 -2.18 -15.99
CA PHE A 61 -4.07 -0.76 -15.93
C PHE A 61 -4.54 -0.03 -17.18
N GLU A 62 -4.33 -0.62 -18.37
CA GLU A 62 -4.78 -0.03 -19.64
C GLU A 62 -6.30 0.10 -19.70
N GLU A 63 -7.04 -0.92 -19.26
CA GLU A 63 -8.51 -0.89 -19.20
C GLU A 63 -9.03 0.21 -18.27
N HIS A 64 -8.34 0.45 -17.14
CA HIS A 64 -8.79 1.43 -16.14
C HIS A 64 -8.36 2.87 -16.45
N PHE A 65 -7.10 3.06 -16.86
CA PHE A 65 -6.51 4.39 -17.03
C PHE A 65 -6.44 4.86 -18.49
N ALA A 66 -6.71 3.98 -19.46
CA ALA A 66 -6.65 4.28 -20.88
C ALA A 66 -5.32 4.96 -21.26
N ASP A 67 -5.33 6.07 -22.00
CA ASP A 67 -4.13 6.84 -22.35
C ASP A 67 -3.71 7.85 -21.28
N GLY A 68 -4.40 7.91 -20.13
CA GLY A 68 -4.15 8.88 -19.07
C GLY A 68 -4.85 10.23 -19.23
N SER A 69 -5.48 10.48 -20.38
CA SER A 69 -6.08 11.79 -20.67
C SER A 69 -7.14 12.24 -19.64
N PRO A 70 -7.97 11.36 -19.02
CA PRO A 70 -8.88 11.77 -17.96
C PRO A 70 -8.18 12.30 -16.70
N TYR A 71 -6.90 11.98 -16.53
CA TYR A 71 -6.07 12.38 -15.39
C TYR A 71 -5.13 13.55 -15.73
N GLY A 72 -5.24 14.12 -16.93
CA GLY A 72 -4.36 15.19 -17.40
C GLY A 72 -2.93 14.72 -17.68
N LEU A 73 -2.75 13.42 -17.94
CA LEU A 73 -1.46 12.78 -18.18
C LEU A 73 -1.45 12.08 -19.54
N GLU A 74 -0.25 11.81 -20.04
CA GLU A 74 0.01 10.80 -21.04
C GLU A 74 0.60 9.56 -20.36
N LEU A 75 -0.12 8.44 -20.40
CA LEU A 75 0.34 7.17 -19.84
C LEU A 75 0.92 6.27 -20.93
N VAL A 76 2.09 5.71 -20.63
CA VAL A 76 2.77 4.72 -21.46
C VAL A 76 2.94 3.46 -20.64
N TYR A 77 2.51 2.33 -21.17
CA TYR A 77 2.60 1.05 -20.49
C TYR A 77 3.78 0.28 -21.08
N LEU A 78 4.76 -0.05 -20.23
CA LEU A 78 5.86 -0.92 -20.61
C LEU A 78 5.88 -2.14 -19.71
N THR A 79 5.51 -3.27 -20.31
CA THR A 79 5.41 -4.56 -19.62
C THR A 79 6.71 -5.33 -19.79
N GLU A 80 7.34 -5.69 -18.68
CA GLU A 80 8.47 -6.61 -18.67
C GLU A 80 7.99 -8.05 -18.89
N ARG A 81 8.70 -8.80 -19.73
CA ARG A 81 8.43 -10.24 -19.95
C ARG A 81 8.95 -11.10 -18.79
N GLU A 82 10.05 -10.67 -18.19
CA GLU A 82 10.71 -11.31 -17.06
C GLU A 82 11.07 -10.23 -16.04
N PRO A 83 11.03 -10.49 -14.72
CA PRO A 83 11.37 -9.48 -13.73
C PRO A 83 12.81 -9.01 -13.87
N LEU A 84 13.02 -7.72 -14.19
CA LEU A 84 14.37 -7.15 -14.38
C LEU A 84 14.95 -6.49 -13.11
N GLY A 85 14.25 -6.60 -11.97
CA GLY A 85 14.61 -5.86 -10.76
C GLY A 85 14.31 -4.36 -10.88
N THR A 86 14.53 -3.59 -9.82
CA THR A 86 14.16 -2.16 -9.74
C THR A 86 14.95 -1.31 -10.74
N GLY A 87 16.26 -1.52 -10.84
CA GLY A 87 17.11 -0.81 -11.80
C GLY A 87 16.82 -1.23 -13.24
N GLY A 88 16.64 -2.53 -13.49
CA GLY A 88 16.30 -3.03 -14.82
C GLY A 88 14.94 -2.51 -15.30
N ALA A 89 13.97 -2.40 -14.40
CA ALA A 89 12.66 -1.81 -14.69
C ALA A 89 12.72 -0.33 -15.01
N ILE A 90 13.53 0.45 -14.28
CA ILE A 90 13.80 1.85 -14.62
C ILE A 90 14.42 1.93 -16.02
N ARG A 91 15.41 1.07 -16.33
CA ARG A 91 16.07 1.06 -17.63
C ARG A 91 15.13 0.69 -18.77
N ASN A 92 14.32 -0.35 -18.58
CA ASN A 92 13.32 -0.79 -19.57
C ASN A 92 12.27 0.30 -19.81
N ALA A 93 11.75 0.90 -18.74
CA ALA A 93 10.79 1.99 -18.82
C ALA A 93 11.33 3.24 -19.52
N ALA A 94 12.65 3.44 -19.53
CA ALA A 94 13.28 4.56 -20.21
C ALA A 94 13.05 4.60 -21.73
N GLU A 95 12.67 3.47 -22.35
CA GLU A 95 12.29 3.42 -23.77
C GLU A 95 11.00 4.22 -24.06
N GLY A 96 10.12 4.37 -23.06
CA GLY A 96 8.87 5.12 -23.17
C GLY A 96 9.00 6.62 -22.91
N LEU A 97 10.17 7.08 -22.48
CA LEU A 97 10.47 8.49 -22.18
C LEU A 97 10.90 9.25 -23.44
N THR A 98 10.53 10.52 -23.53
CA THR A 98 10.81 11.39 -24.69
C THR A 98 11.67 12.62 -24.36
N CYS A 99 12.06 12.77 -23.09
CA CYS A 99 12.89 13.88 -22.62
C CYS A 99 14.36 13.73 -23.03
N GLY A 100 15.09 14.85 -23.07
CA GLY A 100 16.52 14.87 -23.37
C GLY A 100 17.39 14.24 -22.26
N PRO A 101 18.67 13.91 -22.56
CA PRO A 101 19.57 13.22 -21.63
C PRO A 101 19.89 14.01 -20.35
N GLU A 102 19.76 15.34 -20.37
CA GLU A 102 20.02 16.21 -19.21
C GLU A 102 18.73 16.62 -18.49
N GLU A 103 17.55 16.14 -18.91
CA GLU A 103 16.29 16.46 -18.24
C GLU A 103 16.08 15.56 -17.01
N PRO A 104 15.45 16.09 -15.95
CA PRO A 104 15.11 15.31 -14.77
C PRO A 104 13.95 14.35 -15.06
N VAL A 105 14.08 13.12 -14.56
CA VAL A 105 13.05 12.08 -14.61
C VAL A 105 12.71 11.69 -13.18
N LEU A 106 11.43 11.81 -12.82
CA LEU A 106 10.92 11.34 -11.54
C LEU A 106 10.74 9.83 -11.56
N ILE A 107 11.09 9.15 -10.49
CA ILE A 107 10.87 7.71 -10.34
C ILE A 107 10.07 7.50 -9.06
N PHE A 108 9.00 6.71 -9.14
CA PHE A 108 8.15 6.39 -8.00
C PHE A 108 8.06 4.88 -7.79
N ASN A 109 8.24 4.44 -6.55
CA ASN A 109 7.83 3.11 -6.12
C ASN A 109 6.29 3.09 -6.01
N GLY A 110 5.66 2.15 -6.70
CA GLY A 110 4.21 2.06 -6.84
C GLY A 110 3.44 1.66 -5.58
N ASP A 111 4.04 1.72 -4.39
CA ASP A 111 3.45 1.33 -3.11
C ASP A 111 3.64 2.30 -1.94
N ILE A 112 4.19 3.48 -2.21
CA ILE A 112 4.42 4.50 -1.17
C ILE A 112 3.35 5.58 -1.24
N LEU A 113 2.60 5.75 -0.14
CA LEU A 113 1.75 6.91 0.07
C LEU A 113 2.58 7.98 0.79
N SER A 114 2.76 9.13 0.16
CA SER A 114 3.59 10.21 0.70
C SER A 114 2.91 11.57 0.59
N GLY A 115 3.26 12.48 1.48
CA GLY A 115 2.96 13.91 1.45
C GLY A 115 4.05 14.76 0.75
N LEU A 116 5.07 14.13 0.15
CA LEU A 116 6.21 14.78 -0.50
C LEU A 116 5.79 15.89 -1.46
N ASP A 117 6.45 17.05 -1.37
CA ASP A 117 6.41 18.07 -2.42
C ASP A 117 7.29 17.63 -3.61
N ILE A 118 6.64 16.99 -4.59
CA ILE A 118 7.28 16.43 -5.78
C ILE A 118 7.96 17.53 -6.62
N ALA A 119 7.34 18.71 -6.71
CA ALA A 119 7.88 19.82 -7.48
C ALA A 119 9.15 20.38 -6.81
N ALA A 120 9.12 20.56 -5.49
CA ALA A 120 10.30 21.01 -4.74
C ALA A 120 11.47 20.01 -4.82
N LEU A 121 11.19 18.70 -4.78
CA LEU A 121 12.23 17.67 -4.95
C LEU A 121 12.89 17.77 -6.32
N ARG A 122 12.10 17.88 -7.40
CA ARG A 122 12.59 18.07 -8.77
C ARG A 122 13.39 19.36 -8.91
N ASP A 123 12.87 20.48 -8.43
CA ASP A 123 13.50 21.78 -8.60
C ASP A 123 14.81 21.86 -7.81
N GLY A 124 14.86 21.26 -6.63
CA GLY A 124 16.07 21.11 -5.83
C GLY A 124 17.12 20.21 -6.50
N HIS A 125 16.70 19.15 -7.20
CA HIS A 125 17.60 18.32 -8.00
C HIS A 125 18.26 19.10 -9.13
N VAL A 126 17.46 19.85 -9.91
CA VAL A 126 17.95 20.69 -11.00
C VAL A 126 18.88 21.79 -10.49
N ALA A 127 18.50 22.47 -9.41
CA ALA A 127 19.31 23.55 -8.83
C ALA A 127 20.67 23.05 -8.30
N ALA A 128 20.73 21.83 -7.79
CA ALA A 128 21.97 21.22 -7.30
C ALA A 128 22.85 20.65 -8.42
N GLY A 129 22.33 20.46 -9.64
CA GLY A 129 23.02 19.74 -10.70
C GLY A 129 23.35 18.30 -10.31
N ALA A 130 22.47 17.67 -9.52
CA ALA A 130 22.70 16.31 -9.02
C ALA A 130 22.49 15.27 -10.12
N ASP A 131 23.30 14.21 -10.11
CA ASP A 131 23.07 13.03 -10.96
C ASP A 131 21.79 12.31 -10.51
N VAL A 132 21.62 12.17 -9.20
CA VAL A 132 20.46 11.54 -8.56
C VAL A 132 20.10 12.29 -7.29
N THR A 133 18.81 12.47 -7.03
CA THR A 133 18.28 12.92 -5.74
C THR A 133 17.32 11.88 -5.17
N LEU A 134 17.56 11.45 -3.94
CA LEU A 134 16.76 10.48 -3.21
C LEU A 134 15.84 11.21 -2.23
N HIS A 135 14.54 10.88 -2.25
CA HIS A 135 13.63 11.20 -1.16
C HIS A 135 13.94 10.27 0.01
N LEU A 136 14.21 10.85 1.17
CA LEU A 136 14.50 10.14 2.40
C LEU A 136 13.48 10.50 3.48
N THR A 137 13.23 9.59 4.41
CA THR A 137 12.48 9.87 5.64
C THR A 137 13.18 9.24 6.83
N ARG A 138 12.73 9.54 8.05
CA ARG A 138 13.24 8.93 9.28
C ARG A 138 12.23 7.97 9.87
N VAL A 139 12.70 6.81 10.30
CA VAL A 139 11.88 5.78 10.95
C VAL A 139 12.56 5.25 12.21
N GLU A 140 11.77 4.83 13.19
CA GLU A 140 12.29 4.27 14.45
C GLU A 140 12.99 2.91 14.23
N ASP A 141 12.43 2.07 13.34
CA ASP A 141 13.00 0.77 12.98
C ASP A 141 13.31 0.72 11.47
N PRO A 142 14.58 0.90 11.06
CA PRO A 142 14.94 0.98 9.66
C PRO A 142 15.29 -0.39 9.03
N ARG A 143 15.19 -1.50 9.77
CA ARG A 143 15.65 -2.84 9.32
C ARG A 143 15.01 -3.34 8.03
N ALA A 144 13.81 -2.89 7.72
CA ALA A 144 13.08 -3.30 6.52
C ALA A 144 13.44 -2.51 5.25
N PHE A 145 14.30 -1.49 5.36
CA PHE A 145 14.50 -0.48 4.32
C PHE A 145 15.98 -0.27 3.95
N GLY A 146 16.22 0.48 2.89
CA GLY A 146 17.56 0.93 2.51
C GLY A 146 18.01 2.10 3.37
N LEU A 147 19.17 1.97 4.03
CA LEU A 147 19.78 3.00 4.87
C LEU A 147 20.58 3.98 4.01
N VAL A 148 20.37 5.28 4.24
CA VAL A 148 21.00 6.33 3.43
C VAL A 148 21.56 7.43 4.35
N PRO A 149 22.76 7.25 4.94
CA PRO A 149 23.42 8.32 5.67
C PRO A 149 23.80 9.46 4.73
N THR A 150 23.65 10.69 5.22
CA THR A 150 23.98 11.92 4.49
C THR A 150 24.93 12.80 5.30
N ASP A 151 25.75 13.61 4.63
CA ASP A 151 26.53 14.66 5.28
C ASP A 151 25.69 15.93 5.57
N ALA A 152 26.32 16.98 6.10
CA ALA A 152 25.65 18.23 6.48
C ALA A 152 25.05 18.98 5.28
N GLU A 153 25.60 18.78 4.09
CA GLU A 153 25.15 19.38 2.83
C GLU A 153 24.09 18.51 2.11
N GLY A 154 23.78 17.33 2.67
CA GLY A 154 22.81 16.38 2.13
C GLY A 154 23.36 15.50 1.02
N ARG A 155 24.68 15.38 0.87
CA ARG A 155 25.28 14.38 -0.02
C ARG A 155 25.15 13.00 0.60
N VAL A 156 24.76 12.02 -0.20
CA VAL A 156 24.68 10.62 0.25
C VAL A 156 26.10 10.07 0.41
N LEU A 157 26.33 9.44 1.57
CA LEU A 157 27.63 8.84 1.92
C LEU A 157 27.70 7.37 1.56
N GLU A 158 26.58 6.65 1.73
CA GLU A 158 26.44 5.22 1.50
C GLU A 158 24.97 4.90 1.18
N PHE A 159 24.74 3.81 0.47
CA PHE A 159 23.41 3.22 0.31
C PHE A 159 23.48 1.74 0.68
N LEU A 160 22.79 1.33 1.75
CA LEU A 160 22.77 -0.05 2.21
C LEU A 160 21.35 -0.61 2.25
N GLU A 161 21.01 -1.50 1.32
CA GLU A 161 19.68 -2.12 1.25
C GLU A 161 19.49 -3.22 2.30
N LYS A 162 18.57 -3.00 3.25
CA LYS A 162 18.13 -3.96 4.29
C LYS A 162 19.29 -4.51 5.11
N PRO A 163 19.66 -3.86 6.22
CA PRO A 163 20.75 -4.33 7.07
C PRO A 163 20.45 -5.73 7.62
N GLU A 164 21.44 -6.60 7.59
CA GLU A 164 21.37 -7.97 8.10
C GLU A 164 21.74 -8.04 9.59
N THR A 165 22.54 -7.08 10.08
CA THR A 165 22.97 -7.02 11.47
C THR A 165 22.71 -5.65 12.10
N PRO A 166 22.55 -5.56 13.44
CA PRO A 166 22.37 -4.28 14.13
C PRO A 166 23.52 -3.28 13.92
N GLU A 167 24.76 -3.77 13.76
CA GLU A 167 25.95 -2.94 13.58
C GLU A 167 25.95 -2.20 12.25
N GLN A 168 25.22 -2.70 11.25
CA GLN A 168 25.02 -2.04 9.97
C GLN A 168 24.03 -0.88 10.06
N ILE A 169 23.26 -0.77 11.14
CA ILE A 169 22.26 0.29 11.34
C ILE A 169 22.98 1.55 11.84
N VAL A 170 23.54 2.31 10.90
CA VAL A 170 24.29 3.55 11.17
C VAL A 170 23.45 4.81 11.11
N THR A 171 22.21 4.71 10.65
CA THR A 171 21.29 5.85 10.46
C THR A 171 19.83 5.40 10.59
N ASP A 172 18.96 6.34 10.94
CA ASP A 172 17.50 6.20 10.89
C ASP A 172 16.90 6.73 9.58
N GLN A 173 17.73 7.31 8.72
CA GLN A 173 17.36 7.82 7.40
C GLN A 173 17.22 6.66 6.42
N ILE A 174 16.02 6.49 5.89
CA ILE A 174 15.70 5.42 4.95
C ILE A 174 15.33 5.99 3.58
N ASN A 175 15.55 5.17 2.56
CA ASN A 175 14.99 5.36 1.23
C ASN A 175 13.45 5.40 1.30
N ALA A 176 12.87 6.53 0.88
CA ALA A 176 11.42 6.76 0.91
C ALA A 176 10.70 6.42 -0.41
N GLY A 177 11.41 5.89 -1.42
CA GLY A 177 10.79 5.33 -2.62
C GLY A 177 10.37 6.35 -3.69
N CYS A 178 10.91 7.56 -3.64
CA CYS A 178 10.84 8.54 -4.73
C CYS A 178 12.24 9.05 -5.08
N TYR A 179 12.53 9.16 -6.36
CA TYR A 179 13.83 9.62 -6.85
C TYR A 179 13.68 10.64 -7.97
N VAL A 180 14.69 11.48 -8.15
CA VAL A 180 14.88 12.27 -9.37
C VAL A 180 16.22 11.87 -9.97
N PHE A 181 16.20 11.36 -11.19
CA PHE A 181 17.40 11.01 -11.96
C PHE A 181 17.60 12.04 -13.07
N THR A 182 18.85 12.43 -13.32
CA THR A 182 19.19 12.97 -14.65
C THR A 182 19.08 11.83 -15.67
N ARG A 183 18.42 12.07 -16.80
CA ARG A 183 18.08 11.01 -17.78
C ARG A 183 19.28 10.19 -18.25
N SER A 184 20.43 10.82 -18.48
CA SER A 184 21.66 10.14 -18.90
C SER A 184 22.17 9.12 -17.88
N VAL A 185 21.84 9.28 -16.60
CA VAL A 185 22.14 8.32 -15.54
C VAL A 185 21.34 7.03 -15.73
N ILE A 186 20.05 7.15 -16.07
CA ILE A 186 19.19 5.99 -16.38
C ILE A 186 19.75 5.24 -17.60
N ASP A 187 20.22 5.98 -18.61
CA ASP A 187 20.78 5.41 -19.84
C ASP A 187 22.14 4.71 -19.63
N ARG A 188 22.73 4.76 -18.43
CA ARG A 188 23.91 3.96 -18.06
C ARG A 188 23.56 2.65 -17.36
N ILE A 189 22.34 2.52 -16.84
CA ILE A 189 21.89 1.28 -16.18
C ILE A 189 21.91 0.14 -17.21
N PRO A 190 22.52 -1.02 -16.92
CA PRO A 190 22.59 -2.13 -17.87
C PRO A 190 21.21 -2.62 -18.31
N ALA A 191 21.02 -2.74 -19.63
CA ALA A 191 19.77 -3.23 -20.22
C ALA A 191 19.75 -4.76 -20.34
N GLY A 192 18.55 -5.34 -20.37
CA GLY A 192 18.34 -6.76 -20.69
C GLY A 192 18.82 -7.76 -19.62
N ARG A 193 19.08 -7.30 -18.39
CA ARG A 193 19.42 -8.16 -17.25
C ARG A 193 18.74 -7.68 -15.98
N VAL A 194 18.72 -8.54 -14.96
CA VAL A 194 18.31 -8.15 -13.62
C VAL A 194 19.31 -7.14 -13.05
N VAL A 195 18.82 -5.98 -12.60
CA VAL A 195 19.58 -4.95 -11.90
C VAL A 195 18.75 -4.44 -10.73
N SER A 196 19.33 -4.39 -9.54
CA SER A 196 18.73 -3.65 -8.40
C SER A 196 19.35 -2.26 -8.31
N VAL A 197 18.50 -1.23 -8.31
CA VAL A 197 18.99 0.15 -8.17
C VAL A 197 19.65 0.34 -6.78
N GLU A 198 19.11 -0.34 -5.77
CA GLU A 198 19.54 -0.27 -4.38
C GLU A 198 20.85 -1.00 -4.12
N ARG A 199 21.11 -2.11 -4.83
CA ARG A 199 22.28 -2.98 -4.59
C ARG A 199 23.41 -2.80 -5.61
N GLU A 200 23.13 -2.24 -6.78
CA GLU A 200 24.12 -2.05 -7.84
C GLU A 200 24.25 -0.57 -8.22
N THR A 201 23.17 0.07 -8.65
CA THR A 201 23.25 1.41 -9.27
C THR A 201 23.63 2.51 -8.29
N PHE A 202 22.99 2.63 -7.12
CA PHE A 202 23.35 3.66 -6.14
C PHE A 202 24.78 3.47 -5.59
N PRO A 203 25.20 2.24 -5.17
CA PRO A 203 26.59 2.01 -4.78
C PRO A 203 27.60 2.40 -5.87
N GLU A 204 27.38 1.98 -7.12
CA GLU A 204 28.27 2.32 -8.25
C GLU A 204 28.37 3.83 -8.49
N LEU A 205 27.26 4.56 -8.41
CA LEU A 205 27.26 6.02 -8.55
C LEU A 205 28.08 6.70 -7.45
N LEU A 206 27.99 6.23 -6.22
CA LEU A 206 28.78 6.76 -5.10
C LEU A 206 30.28 6.47 -5.28
N GLU A 207 30.62 5.23 -5.69
CA GLU A 207 32.02 4.83 -5.95
C GLU A 207 32.66 5.62 -7.09
N THR A 208 31.90 5.92 -8.14
CA THR A 208 32.36 6.70 -9.31
C THR A 208 32.37 8.21 -9.08
N GLY A 209 31.93 8.67 -7.91
CA GLY A 209 31.96 10.07 -7.50
C GLY A 209 30.82 10.92 -8.06
N ALA A 210 29.73 10.29 -8.55
CA ALA A 210 28.52 10.99 -8.97
C ALA A 210 27.92 11.80 -7.80
N LEU A 211 27.23 12.89 -8.12
CA LEU A 211 26.55 13.71 -7.14
C LEU A 211 25.18 13.10 -6.80
N VAL A 212 25.17 12.21 -5.81
CA VAL A 212 23.94 11.67 -5.22
C VAL A 212 23.57 12.48 -3.98
N ARG A 213 22.37 13.08 -4.01
CA ARG A 213 21.83 13.93 -2.93
C ARG A 213 20.68 13.23 -2.21
N GLY A 214 20.63 13.30 -0.89
CA GLY A 214 19.51 12.88 -0.07
C GLY A 214 18.72 14.08 0.42
N VAL A 215 17.39 14.05 0.27
CA VAL A 215 16.48 15.06 0.82
C VAL A 215 15.64 14.40 1.89
N VAL A 216 15.95 14.71 3.16
CA VAL A 216 15.21 14.17 4.31
C VAL A 216 13.95 14.98 4.52
N ASP A 217 12.83 14.34 4.26
CA ASP A 217 11.49 14.87 4.40
C ASP A 217 10.86 14.44 5.73
N THR A 218 9.96 15.27 6.23
CA THR A 218 9.20 15.02 7.47
C THR A 218 7.70 15.01 7.22
N SER A 219 7.29 15.15 5.96
CA SER A 219 5.89 15.00 5.55
C SER A 219 5.40 13.55 5.73
N TYR A 220 4.09 13.35 5.53
CA TYR A 220 3.47 12.05 5.62
C TYR A 220 4.21 11.00 4.77
N TRP A 221 4.43 9.81 5.31
CA TRP A 221 4.99 8.70 4.57
C TRP A 221 4.47 7.37 5.12
N LEU A 222 4.04 6.49 4.22
CA LEU A 222 3.55 5.16 4.56
C LEU A 222 3.79 4.16 3.41
N ASP A 223 4.51 3.08 3.69
CA ASP A 223 4.59 1.90 2.82
C ASP A 223 3.32 1.04 2.97
N LEU A 224 2.52 0.94 1.90
CA LEU A 224 1.29 0.13 1.87
C LEU A 224 1.55 -1.35 1.63
N GLY A 225 2.65 -1.89 2.17
CA GLY A 225 3.09 -3.28 2.01
C GLY A 225 2.37 -4.30 2.86
N THR A 226 1.55 -3.88 3.82
CA THR A 226 0.82 -4.75 4.76
C THR A 226 -0.66 -4.38 4.83
N PRO A 227 -1.56 -5.31 5.19
CA PRO A 227 -2.99 -4.99 5.30
C PRO A 227 -3.29 -3.87 6.29
N ALA A 228 -2.61 -3.85 7.45
CA ALA A 228 -2.79 -2.80 8.44
C ALA A 228 -2.36 -1.42 7.90
N ALA A 229 -1.22 -1.35 7.20
CA ALA A 229 -0.79 -0.11 6.55
C ALA A 229 -1.75 0.31 5.44
N PHE A 230 -2.30 -0.64 4.68
CA PHE A 230 -3.31 -0.37 3.65
C PHE A 230 -4.57 0.28 4.24
N VAL A 231 -5.14 -0.33 5.29
CA VAL A 231 -6.30 0.21 6.02
C VAL A 231 -6.00 1.62 6.53
N ARG A 232 -4.86 1.78 7.21
CA ARG A 232 -4.42 3.06 7.76
C ARG A 232 -4.25 4.12 6.68
N GLY A 233 -3.62 3.79 5.55
CA GLY A 233 -3.44 4.73 4.44
C GLY A 233 -4.78 5.19 3.85
N SER A 234 -5.74 4.26 3.71
CA SER A 234 -7.10 4.60 3.30
C SER A 234 -7.77 5.53 4.29
N ALA A 235 -7.73 5.21 5.58
CA ALA A 235 -8.29 6.04 6.64
C ALA A 235 -7.64 7.43 6.70
N ASP A 236 -6.31 7.50 6.59
CA ASP A 236 -5.56 8.75 6.64
C ASP A 236 -5.89 9.68 5.46
N LEU A 237 -6.15 9.13 4.27
CA LEU A 237 -6.66 9.89 3.12
C LEU A 237 -8.07 10.43 3.37
N VAL A 238 -8.98 9.59 3.86
CA VAL A 238 -10.36 10.01 4.17
C VAL A 238 -10.39 11.06 5.29
N LEU A 239 -9.53 10.93 6.29
CA LEU A 239 -9.39 11.91 7.38
C LEU A 239 -8.66 13.19 6.96
N GLY A 240 -8.09 13.25 5.75
CA GLY A 240 -7.33 14.41 5.26
C GLY A 240 -5.96 14.60 5.92
N ARG A 241 -5.38 13.53 6.50
CA ARG A 241 -4.01 13.55 7.07
C ARG A 241 -2.94 13.57 5.98
N VAL A 242 -3.28 13.06 4.80
CA VAL A 242 -2.52 13.21 3.57
C VAL A 242 -3.47 13.69 2.48
N ASP A 243 -3.02 14.68 1.70
CA ASP A 243 -3.80 15.23 0.60
C ASP A 243 -3.63 14.40 -0.67
N SER A 244 -4.73 14.16 -1.37
CA SER A 244 -4.73 13.56 -2.69
C SER A 244 -5.92 14.05 -3.51
N PRO A 245 -5.67 14.63 -4.70
CA PRO A 245 -6.75 15.07 -5.59
C PRO A 245 -7.64 13.93 -6.12
N ALA A 246 -7.24 12.67 -5.92
CA ALA A 246 -7.99 11.51 -6.39
C ALA A 246 -9.09 11.03 -5.41
N VAL A 247 -9.13 11.57 -4.18
CA VAL A 247 -10.21 11.20 -3.24
C VAL A 247 -11.54 11.72 -3.80
N PRO A 248 -12.55 10.86 -4.03
CA PRO A 248 -13.75 11.22 -4.79
C PRO A 248 -14.79 12.02 -3.99
N GLY A 249 -14.52 12.31 -2.72
CA GLY A 249 -15.45 12.98 -1.82
C GLY A 249 -14.73 13.84 -0.78
N PRO A 250 -15.49 14.53 0.09
CA PRO A 250 -14.91 15.34 1.16
C PRO A 250 -14.17 14.46 2.17
N THR A 251 -13.20 15.06 2.85
CA THR A 251 -12.57 14.45 4.02
C THR A 251 -13.53 14.44 5.21
N GLY A 252 -13.39 13.48 6.11
CA GLY A 252 -14.23 13.33 7.28
C GLY A 252 -14.08 11.98 7.97
N ASP A 253 -15.08 11.65 8.79
CA ASP A 253 -15.11 10.39 9.56
C ASP A 253 -15.37 9.16 8.69
N ALA A 254 -16.01 9.34 7.53
CA ALA A 254 -16.25 8.27 6.57
C ALA A 254 -16.39 8.82 5.14
N LEU A 255 -16.06 7.99 4.16
CA LEU A 255 -16.27 8.20 2.74
C LEU A 255 -17.28 7.18 2.22
N LEU A 256 -18.44 7.66 1.78
CA LEU A 256 -19.48 6.85 1.14
C LEU A 256 -19.40 7.05 -0.37
N LEU A 257 -19.15 5.98 -1.11
CA LEU A 257 -19.18 6.02 -2.57
C LEU A 257 -20.60 5.87 -3.10
N ASP A 258 -20.82 6.37 -4.32
CA ASP A 258 -22.12 6.32 -4.98
C ASP A 258 -22.68 4.89 -5.02
N GLY A 259 -23.90 4.72 -4.51
CA GLY A 259 -24.58 3.42 -4.41
C GLY A 259 -24.31 2.63 -3.12
N ALA A 260 -23.49 3.13 -2.20
CA ALA A 260 -23.42 2.58 -0.84
C ALA A 260 -24.74 2.81 -0.08
N THR A 261 -25.21 1.80 0.64
CA THR A 261 -26.42 1.88 1.48
C THR A 261 -26.04 1.68 2.94
N VAL A 262 -26.27 2.69 3.77
CA VAL A 262 -25.95 2.65 5.20
C VAL A 262 -27.22 2.95 5.98
N ASP A 263 -27.56 2.07 6.91
CA ASP A 263 -28.69 2.29 7.81
C ASP A 263 -28.42 3.49 8.74
N PRO A 264 -29.41 4.37 9.01
CA PRO A 264 -29.23 5.52 9.89
C PRO A 264 -28.80 5.20 11.33
N ALA A 265 -29.02 3.97 11.80
CA ALA A 265 -28.58 3.51 13.12
C ALA A 265 -27.14 2.94 13.12
N ALA A 266 -26.49 2.83 11.96
CA ALA A 266 -25.09 2.44 11.88
C ALA A 266 -24.16 3.62 12.21
N VAL A 267 -22.98 3.32 12.74
CA VAL A 267 -21.95 4.31 13.06
C VAL A 267 -20.70 4.05 12.23
N LEU A 268 -20.31 5.03 11.43
CA LEU A 268 -19.08 5.00 10.64
C LEU A 268 -18.13 6.08 11.16
N SER A 269 -16.88 5.71 11.41
CA SER A 269 -15.89 6.65 11.97
C SER A 269 -14.46 6.28 11.60
N GLY A 270 -13.49 7.13 11.95
CA GLY A 270 -12.07 6.80 11.84
C GLY A 270 -11.54 6.75 10.41
N GLY A 271 -12.22 7.37 9.44
CA GLY A 271 -11.82 7.35 8.04
C GLY A 271 -12.35 6.14 7.27
N THR A 272 -13.46 5.54 7.72
CA THR A 272 -14.05 4.36 7.10
C THR A 272 -14.47 4.63 5.65
N VAL A 273 -14.21 3.67 4.76
CA VAL A 273 -14.68 3.71 3.37
C VAL A 273 -15.77 2.67 3.16
N VAL A 274 -16.89 3.08 2.59
CA VAL A 274 -17.95 2.17 2.13
C VAL A 274 -18.11 2.31 0.63
N ALA A 275 -17.72 1.26 -0.10
CA ALA A 275 -17.73 1.26 -1.55
C ALA A 275 -19.13 1.08 -2.16
N ALA A 276 -19.20 1.30 -3.48
CA ALA A 276 -20.44 1.20 -4.25
C ALA A 276 -21.10 -0.19 -4.10
N GLY A 277 -22.43 -0.18 -3.94
CA GLY A 277 -23.25 -1.40 -3.81
C GLY A 277 -23.11 -2.12 -2.47
N SER A 278 -22.26 -1.64 -1.56
CA SER A 278 -22.11 -2.23 -0.23
C SER A 278 -23.24 -1.80 0.70
N VAL A 279 -23.57 -2.68 1.65
CA VAL A 279 -24.67 -2.48 2.60
C VAL A 279 -24.14 -2.56 4.02
N VAL A 280 -24.47 -1.57 4.85
CA VAL A 280 -24.20 -1.58 6.29
C VAL A 280 -25.51 -1.48 7.05
N ALA A 281 -25.85 -2.55 7.78
CA ALA A 281 -27.12 -2.69 8.47
C ALA A 281 -27.19 -1.92 9.80
N ALA A 282 -28.40 -1.83 10.36
CA ALA A 282 -28.69 -1.13 11.60
C ALA A 282 -27.80 -1.60 12.77
N GLY A 283 -27.35 -0.65 13.59
CA GLY A 283 -26.55 -0.92 14.79
C GLY A 283 -25.10 -1.34 14.53
N ALA A 284 -24.71 -1.55 13.27
CA ALA A 284 -23.32 -1.87 12.94
C ALA A 284 -22.39 -0.69 13.25
N ILE A 285 -21.18 -0.98 13.72
CA ILE A 285 -20.13 0.00 13.98
C ILE A 285 -18.93 -0.35 13.11
N VAL A 286 -18.52 0.58 12.25
CA VAL A 286 -17.39 0.42 11.34
C VAL A 286 -16.39 1.56 11.53
N GLU A 287 -15.26 1.25 12.13
CA GLU A 287 -14.23 2.22 12.54
C GLU A 287 -12.92 1.96 11.78
N GLY A 288 -12.41 2.98 11.12
CA GLY A 288 -11.11 2.93 10.42
C GLY A 288 -10.97 1.74 9.50
N SER A 289 -12.03 1.36 8.78
CA SER A 289 -12.08 0.13 8.00
C SER A 289 -12.44 0.36 6.54
N VAL A 290 -12.09 -0.60 5.69
CA VAL A 290 -12.35 -0.56 4.25
C VAL A 290 -13.37 -1.62 3.88
N VAL A 291 -14.55 -1.20 3.41
CA VAL A 291 -15.62 -2.08 2.93
C VAL A 291 -15.67 -2.02 1.41
N LEU A 292 -15.19 -3.08 0.75
CA LEU A 292 -15.06 -3.17 -0.71
C LEU A 292 -16.42 -3.39 -1.42
N PRO A 293 -16.50 -3.20 -2.76
CA PRO A 293 -17.76 -3.18 -3.48
C PRO A 293 -18.65 -4.40 -3.25
N GLY A 294 -19.94 -4.16 -3.07
CA GLY A 294 -20.95 -5.21 -2.89
C GLY A 294 -20.86 -5.98 -1.57
N ALA A 295 -19.97 -5.60 -0.65
CA ALA A 295 -19.87 -6.24 0.65
C ALA A 295 -21.07 -5.92 1.55
N VAL A 296 -21.41 -6.85 2.43
CA VAL A 296 -22.55 -6.73 3.36
C VAL A 296 -22.05 -6.83 4.80
N ILE A 297 -22.35 -5.82 5.60
CA ILE A 297 -22.11 -5.79 7.04
C ILE A 297 -23.46 -5.94 7.76
N GLY A 298 -23.60 -7.04 8.49
CA GLY A 298 -24.82 -7.42 9.21
C GLY A 298 -25.10 -6.54 10.43
N ALA A 299 -26.32 -6.67 10.96
CA ALA A 299 -26.78 -5.86 12.09
C ALA A 299 -25.92 -6.10 13.34
N ASP A 300 -25.67 -5.03 14.10
CA ASP A 300 -24.87 -5.04 15.33
C ASP A 300 -23.45 -5.62 15.17
N ALA A 301 -22.92 -5.71 13.94
CA ALA A 301 -21.55 -6.13 13.70
C ALA A 301 -20.57 -5.01 14.11
N TYR A 302 -19.40 -5.40 14.61
CA TYR A 302 -18.31 -4.48 14.98
C TYR A 302 -17.12 -4.73 14.05
N VAL A 303 -16.73 -3.74 13.25
CA VAL A 303 -15.62 -3.87 12.29
C VAL A 303 -14.63 -2.75 12.51
N LYS A 304 -13.43 -3.10 12.96
CA LYS A 304 -12.38 -2.15 13.30
C LYS A 304 -11.07 -2.47 12.60
N ASP A 305 -10.39 -1.45 12.07
CA ASP A 305 -9.06 -1.54 11.46
C ASP A 305 -8.94 -2.70 10.44
N SER A 306 -10.04 -3.02 9.75
CA SER A 306 -10.22 -4.24 8.99
C SER A 306 -10.51 -3.96 7.51
N ILE A 307 -10.31 -4.98 6.67
CA ILE A 307 -10.69 -4.94 5.25
C ILE A 307 -11.74 -6.03 5.01
N VAL A 308 -12.88 -5.63 4.47
CA VAL A 308 -13.95 -6.53 4.03
C VAL A 308 -13.94 -6.60 2.51
N GLY A 309 -13.55 -7.75 1.97
CA GLY A 309 -13.39 -8.02 0.53
C GLY A 309 -14.65 -7.82 -0.28
N ALA A 310 -14.50 -7.72 -1.60
CA ALA A 310 -15.63 -7.49 -2.51
C ALA A 310 -16.64 -8.63 -2.40
N PHE A 311 -17.93 -8.30 -2.32
CA PHE A 311 -19.03 -9.26 -2.16
C PHE A 311 -18.92 -10.17 -0.91
N ALA A 312 -18.05 -9.84 0.05
CA ALA A 312 -17.98 -10.59 1.30
C ALA A 312 -19.18 -10.24 2.20
N THR A 313 -19.58 -11.20 3.03
CA THR A 313 -20.68 -11.03 3.99
C THR A 313 -20.16 -11.21 5.41
N ILE A 314 -20.40 -10.22 6.25
CA ILE A 314 -20.17 -10.26 7.70
C ILE A 314 -21.53 -10.39 8.37
N GLY A 315 -21.72 -11.49 9.09
CA GLY A 315 -22.96 -11.80 9.79
C GLY A 315 -23.22 -10.89 10.99
N GLU A 316 -24.42 -11.01 11.54
CA GLU A 316 -24.85 -10.21 12.68
C GLU A 316 -23.98 -10.47 13.91
N ARG A 317 -23.76 -9.43 14.74
CA ARG A 317 -23.01 -9.53 16.02
C ARG A 317 -21.61 -10.14 15.86
N THR A 318 -21.05 -10.09 14.65
CA THR A 318 -19.68 -10.52 14.38
C THR A 318 -18.72 -9.37 14.65
N ALA A 319 -17.61 -9.67 15.30
CA ALA A 319 -16.56 -8.71 15.62
C ALA A 319 -15.30 -8.98 14.78
N LEU A 320 -14.81 -7.97 14.08
CA LEU A 320 -13.55 -7.95 13.35
C LEU A 320 -12.65 -6.86 13.94
N ASP A 321 -11.43 -7.21 14.31
CA ASP A 321 -10.40 -6.26 14.75
C ASP A 321 -9.12 -6.57 14.00
N GLY A 322 -8.67 -5.69 13.11
CA GLY A 322 -7.45 -5.91 12.33
C GLY A 322 -7.49 -7.16 11.43
N ALA A 323 -8.68 -7.55 10.96
CA ALA A 323 -8.89 -8.74 10.16
C ALA A 323 -8.94 -8.43 8.65
N VAL A 324 -8.58 -9.42 7.83
CA VAL A 324 -8.67 -9.34 6.37
C VAL A 324 -9.62 -10.41 5.87
N ILE A 325 -10.74 -9.99 5.29
CA ILE A 325 -11.75 -10.88 4.73
C ILE A 325 -11.62 -10.87 3.22
N GLY A 326 -11.32 -12.01 2.61
CA GLY A 326 -11.19 -12.14 1.17
C GLY A 326 -12.51 -12.02 0.43
N ASP A 327 -12.42 -11.76 -0.88
CA ASP A 327 -13.60 -11.56 -1.73
C ASP A 327 -14.55 -12.76 -1.70
N GLY A 328 -15.86 -12.47 -1.63
CA GLY A 328 -16.93 -13.47 -1.59
C GLY A 328 -16.93 -14.37 -0.35
N ALA A 329 -16.08 -14.11 0.65
CA ALA A 329 -16.10 -14.87 1.89
C ALA A 329 -17.37 -14.57 2.69
N VAL A 330 -17.87 -15.58 3.39
CA VAL A 330 -19.06 -15.48 4.24
C VAL A 330 -18.65 -15.81 5.67
N VAL A 331 -18.58 -14.79 6.51
CA VAL A 331 -18.43 -14.94 7.96
C VAL A 331 -19.82 -14.88 8.56
N GLU A 332 -20.38 -16.01 8.98
CA GLU A 332 -21.71 -16.03 9.62
C GLU A 332 -21.70 -15.31 10.97
N SER A 333 -22.87 -15.20 11.59
CA SER A 333 -23.08 -14.43 12.82
C SER A 333 -22.24 -14.92 14.01
N ASP A 334 -22.08 -14.03 14.98
CA ASP A 334 -21.51 -14.32 16.30
C ASP A 334 -20.05 -14.84 16.26
N ASN A 335 -19.28 -14.49 15.24
CA ASN A 335 -17.84 -14.77 15.15
C ASN A 335 -16.99 -13.63 15.72
N GLU A 336 -15.82 -13.95 16.27
CA GLU A 336 -14.85 -12.97 16.80
C GLU A 336 -13.50 -13.18 16.13
N LEU A 337 -13.13 -12.33 15.18
CA LEU A 337 -11.88 -12.43 14.41
C LEU A 337 -10.86 -11.37 14.88
N PRO A 338 -9.88 -11.76 15.73
CA PRO A 338 -8.84 -10.84 16.21
C PRO A 338 -7.79 -10.47 15.15
N ASN A 339 -6.92 -9.55 15.55
CA ASN A 339 -5.89 -8.96 14.72
C ASN A 339 -5.02 -10.01 14.02
N GLY A 340 -4.80 -9.80 12.73
CA GLY A 340 -3.96 -10.63 11.89
C GLY A 340 -4.65 -11.85 11.28
N ILE A 341 -5.90 -12.13 11.63
CA ILE A 341 -6.67 -13.18 10.94
C ILE A 341 -6.92 -12.79 9.48
N ARG A 342 -6.73 -13.78 8.61
CA ARG A 342 -6.98 -13.66 7.17
C ARG A 342 -7.90 -14.78 6.71
N ILE A 343 -9.09 -14.44 6.24
CA ILE A 343 -10.06 -15.39 5.68
C ILE A 343 -9.88 -15.39 4.16
N ALA A 344 -9.59 -16.55 3.57
CA ALA A 344 -9.37 -16.66 2.13
C ALA A 344 -10.66 -16.40 1.32
N CYS A 345 -10.51 -15.97 0.06
CA CYS A 345 -11.64 -15.71 -0.83
C CYS A 345 -12.61 -16.91 -0.91
N GLY A 346 -13.91 -16.64 -0.92
CA GLY A 346 -14.97 -17.66 -1.00
C GLY A 346 -15.10 -18.58 0.22
N THR A 347 -14.32 -18.38 1.28
CA THR A 347 -14.41 -19.20 2.50
C THR A 347 -15.70 -18.91 3.24
N ARG A 348 -16.36 -19.96 3.74
CA ARG A 348 -17.52 -19.85 4.62
C ARG A 348 -17.14 -20.24 6.04
N LEU A 349 -17.23 -19.29 6.98
CA LEU A 349 -17.04 -19.52 8.40
C LEU A 349 -18.41 -19.66 9.08
N PRO A 350 -18.73 -20.82 9.69
CA PRO A 350 -20.02 -21.03 10.34
C PRO A 350 -20.27 -20.11 11.54
N VAL A 351 -21.52 -20.04 11.98
CA VAL A 351 -21.93 -19.28 13.17
C VAL A 351 -21.05 -19.63 14.37
N GLY A 352 -20.44 -18.61 14.99
CA GLY A 352 -19.65 -18.77 16.21
C GLY A 352 -18.47 -19.74 16.12
N ALA A 353 -17.93 -20.00 14.93
CA ALA A 353 -16.81 -20.91 14.74
C ALA A 353 -15.50 -20.39 15.35
N VAL A 354 -15.32 -19.07 15.42
CA VAL A 354 -14.19 -18.44 16.13
C VAL A 354 -14.73 -17.57 17.26
N ARG A 355 -14.29 -17.88 18.48
CA ARG A 355 -14.61 -17.14 19.71
C ARG A 355 -13.34 -16.95 20.51
N THR A 356 -13.19 -15.76 21.10
CA THR A 356 -12.00 -15.42 21.89
C THR A 356 -12.34 -15.45 23.37
N SER A 357 -11.36 -15.76 24.22
CA SER A 357 -11.54 -15.76 25.68
C SER A 357 -11.75 -14.36 26.28
N ALA A 358 -11.47 -13.31 25.49
CA ALA A 358 -11.69 -11.91 25.86
C ALA A 358 -13.05 -11.37 25.39
N GLY A 359 -13.82 -12.15 24.61
CA GLY A 359 -15.13 -11.77 24.13
C GLY A 359 -16.18 -11.71 25.25
N PRO A 360 -17.27 -10.94 25.07
CA PRO A 360 -18.35 -10.81 26.06
C PRO A 360 -19.10 -12.13 26.32
N GLY A 361 -18.90 -13.15 25.48
CA GLY A 361 -19.34 -14.52 25.73
C GLY A 361 -18.19 -15.34 26.30
N GLY A 362 -18.02 -15.33 27.63
CA GLY A 362 -17.11 -16.25 28.32
C GLY A 362 -17.37 -17.71 27.93
N CYS A 363 -16.39 -18.58 28.17
CA CYS A 363 -16.50 -20.01 27.87
C CYS A 363 -17.83 -20.54 28.42
N PRO A 364 -18.72 -21.12 27.59
CA PRO A 364 -19.95 -21.70 28.10
C PRO A 364 -19.55 -22.71 29.16
N ALA A 365 -20.19 -22.64 30.34
CA ALA A 365 -20.00 -23.63 31.38
C ALA A 365 -20.44 -24.98 30.79
N GLY A 366 -19.47 -25.75 30.26
CA GLY A 366 -19.72 -27.11 29.86
C GLY A 366 -20.29 -27.84 31.07
N GLU A 367 -21.35 -28.62 30.86
CA GLU A 367 -21.79 -29.57 31.86
C GLU A 367 -20.57 -30.40 32.26
N SER A 368 -20.06 -30.10 33.45
CA SER A 368 -18.93 -30.78 34.06
C SER A 368 -19.34 -32.24 34.27
N SER A 369 -19.01 -33.09 33.31
CA SER A 369 -18.84 -34.52 33.52
C SER A 369 -17.53 -34.73 34.28
N ALA A 370 -17.47 -34.26 35.52
CA ALA A 370 -16.42 -34.57 36.47
C ALA A 370 -16.65 -35.95 37.13
N ALA A 371 -17.25 -36.91 36.40
CA ALA A 371 -17.61 -38.23 36.90
C ALA A 371 -16.86 -39.40 36.23
N ALA A 372 -15.98 -39.16 35.25
CA ALA A 372 -15.38 -40.25 34.46
C ALA A 372 -13.88 -40.50 34.68
N VAL A 373 -13.25 -39.84 35.67
CA VAL A 373 -11.83 -40.08 35.98
C VAL A 373 -11.71 -40.26 37.48
N HIS A 374 -12.11 -41.41 38.03
CA HIS A 374 -11.65 -41.99 39.32
C HIS A 374 -12.31 -43.36 39.58
N GLY A 375 -12.12 -44.31 38.66
CA GLY A 375 -12.76 -45.63 38.80
C GLY A 375 -12.02 -46.77 38.08
N SER A 376 -10.75 -47.00 38.40
CA SER A 376 -10.10 -48.31 38.18
C SER A 376 -8.72 -48.37 38.84
N VAL A 377 -8.67 -48.40 40.16
CA VAL A 377 -7.61 -49.10 40.91
C VAL A 377 -8.26 -49.61 42.18
N LEU A 378 -8.73 -50.87 42.18
CA LEU A 378 -8.75 -51.82 43.30
C LEU A 378 -9.64 -53.02 42.96
N GLN A 379 -9.13 -54.23 43.29
CA GLN A 379 -9.72 -55.58 43.23
C GLN A 379 -9.56 -56.29 41.86
N LYS A 380 -8.89 -57.44 41.73
CA LYS A 380 -8.42 -58.49 42.66
C LYS A 380 -7.14 -59.13 42.13
#